data_AF-A0A2R8BEM2-F1
#
_entry.id   AF-A0A2R8BEM2-F1
#
_cell.length_a   1.000
_cell.length_b   1.000
_cell.length_c   1.000
_cell.angle_alpha   90.00
_cell.angle_beta   90.00
_cell.angle_gamma   90.00
#
_symmetry.space_group_name_H-M   'P 1'
#
loop_
_entity.id
_entity.type
_entity.pdbx_description
1 polymer ?
#
loop_
_entity_poly.entity_id
_entity_poly.type
_entity_poly.pdbx_seq_one_letter_code
_entity_poly.pdbx_strand_id
1 'polypeptide(L)'
;MPDVTIVYWRDIPAQVIVGKGRRGSKRQLEERFEQAIDRAAMKVNAKDADAYLAEWRKAAPYPMDGDPDQIAEAEALRLEAEYDADRIKALIANDGHAPT
;
A
#
# COMPACT_ATOMS: atom_id res chain seq x y z
N MET A 1 3.97 -3.59 21.94
CA MET A 1 3.98 -3.82 20.48
C MET A 1 2.74 -3.20 19.85
N PRO A 2 2.86 -2.10 19.09
CA PRO A 2 1.80 -1.69 18.18
C PRO A 2 1.61 -2.72 17.04
N ASP A 3 0.38 -2.81 16.55
CA ASP A 3 0.07 -3.56 15.32
C ASP A 3 0.46 -2.72 14.10
N VAL A 4 1.18 -3.31 13.16
CA VAL A 4 1.44 -2.75 11.82
C VAL A 4 0.38 -3.25 10.87
N THR A 5 -0.21 -2.35 10.08
CA THR A 5 -1.18 -2.63 9.04
C THR A 5 -0.76 -1.95 7.76
N ILE A 6 -0.62 -2.71 6.67
CA ILE A 6 -0.34 -2.15 5.35
C ILE A 6 -1.67 -2.01 4.60
N VAL A 7 -1.89 -0.85 4.01
CA VAL A 7 -3.02 -0.55 3.14
C VAL A 7 -2.57 -0.76 1.70
N TYR A 8 -3.38 -1.50 0.94
CA TYR A 8 -3.19 -1.77 -0.46
C TYR A 8 -4.39 -1.30 -1.27
N TRP A 9 -4.14 -0.91 -2.52
CA TRP A 9 -5.14 -1.00 -3.57
C TRP A 9 -4.80 -2.23 -4.40
N ARG A 10 -5.71 -3.21 -4.46
CA ARG A 10 -5.39 -4.56 -4.96
C ARG A 10 -4.09 -5.08 -4.33
N ASP A 11 -3.01 -5.25 -5.08
CA ASP A 11 -1.71 -5.72 -4.59
C ASP A 11 -0.60 -4.64 -4.60
N ILE A 12 -0.95 -3.38 -4.92
CA ILE A 12 -0.04 -2.23 -4.83
C ILE A 12 -0.16 -1.59 -3.43
N PRO A 13 0.92 -1.55 -2.62
CA PRO A 13 0.86 -0.93 -1.29
C PRO A 13 0.80 0.59 -1.42
N ALA A 14 0.13 1.25 -0.49
CA ALA A 14 -0.04 2.70 -0.49
C ALA A 14 0.34 3.38 0.83
N GLN A 15 0.14 2.69 1.96
CA GLN A 15 0.34 3.28 3.28
C GLN A 15 0.64 2.21 4.33
N VAL A 16 1.52 2.55 5.26
CA VAL A 16 1.73 1.83 6.53
C VAL A 16 1.00 2.57 7.65
N ILE A 17 0.29 1.83 8.49
CA ILE A 17 -0.37 2.31 9.71
C ILE A 17 0.17 1.51 10.90
N VAL A 18 0.65 2.19 11.93
CA VAL A 18 1.17 1.56 13.16
C VAL A 18 0.35 2.00 14.36
N GLY A 19 -0.30 1.05 15.04
CA GLY A 19 -1.23 1.31 16.14
C GLY A 19 -2.65 1.65 15.68
N LYS A 20 -3.47 2.19 16.60
CA LYS A 20 -4.92 2.39 16.39
C LYS A 20 -5.38 3.80 16.79
N GLY A 21 -6.48 4.25 16.17
CA GLY A 21 -7.14 5.51 16.48
C GLY A 21 -6.30 6.75 16.14
N ARG A 22 -6.60 7.89 16.78
CA ARG A 22 -5.94 9.18 16.54
C ARG A 22 -4.44 9.24 16.89
N ARG A 23 -3.95 8.23 17.63
CA ARG A 23 -2.55 8.13 18.07
C ARG A 23 -1.74 7.14 17.24
N GLY A 24 -2.33 6.52 16.22
CA GLY A 24 -1.59 5.65 15.32
C GLY A 24 -0.68 6.47 14.42
N SER A 25 0.55 6.00 14.22
CA SER A 25 1.44 6.54 13.21
C SER A 25 0.99 6.11 11.82
N LYS A 26 1.15 6.98 10.83
CA LYS A 26 0.77 6.70 9.45
C LYS A 26 1.82 7.24 8.51
N ARG A 27 2.26 6.41 7.59
CA ARG A 27 3.22 6.76 6.55
C ARG A 27 2.71 6.34 5.18
N GLN A 28 2.37 7.31 4.33
CA GLN A 28 2.13 7.05 2.91
C GLN A 28 3.44 6.62 2.25
N LEU A 29 3.41 5.75 1.24
CA LEU A 29 4.60 5.45 0.44
C LEU A 29 4.91 6.58 -0.54
N GLU A 30 6.08 6.52 -1.18
CA GLU A 30 6.47 7.41 -2.28
C GLU A 30 5.39 7.57 -3.35
N GLU A 31 5.35 8.75 -3.98
CA GLU A 31 4.37 9.15 -4.99
C GLU A 31 4.24 8.13 -6.16
N ARG A 32 5.32 7.42 -6.48
CA ARG A 32 5.32 6.40 -7.54
C ARG A 32 4.31 5.27 -7.31
N PHE A 33 3.94 5.00 -6.06
CA PHE A 33 2.92 4.01 -5.72
C PHE A 33 1.51 4.52 -6.02
N GLU A 34 1.22 5.78 -5.70
CA GLU A 34 -0.04 6.44 -6.06
C GLU A 34 -0.20 6.49 -7.59
N GLN A 35 0.85 6.92 -8.30
CA GLN A 35 0.85 6.89 -9.77
C GLN A 35 0.65 5.50 -10.35
N ALA A 36 1.16 4.44 -9.69
CA ALA A 36 0.95 3.07 -10.13
C ALA A 36 -0.51 2.63 -9.97
N ILE A 37 -1.14 2.98 -8.84
CA ILE A 37 -2.56 2.73 -8.57
C ILE A 37 -3.42 3.44 -9.62
N ASP A 38 -3.18 4.73 -9.86
CA ASP A 38 -3.92 5.51 -10.85
C ASP A 38 -3.80 4.91 -12.26
N ARG A 39 -2.58 4.53 -12.67
CA ARG A 39 -2.36 3.91 -13.99
C ARG A 39 -3.08 2.57 -14.12
N ALA A 40 -3.04 1.72 -13.09
CA ALA A 40 -3.74 0.45 -13.09
C ALA A 40 -5.26 0.64 -13.13
N ALA A 41 -5.79 1.56 -12.32
CA ALA A 41 -7.22 1.88 -12.27
C ALA A 41 -7.74 2.47 -13.59
N MET A 42 -6.99 3.38 -14.22
CA MET A 42 -7.34 3.94 -15.53
C MET A 42 -7.36 2.85 -16.62
N LYS A 43 -6.40 1.91 -16.59
CA LYS A 43 -6.29 0.83 -17.58
C LYS A 43 -7.51 -0.11 -17.58
N VAL A 44 -8.03 -0.46 -16.40
CA VAL A 44 -9.24 -1.28 -16.29
C VAL A 44 -10.54 -0.51 -16.56
N ASN A 45 -10.43 0.78 -16.91
CA ASN A 45 -11.55 1.66 -17.20
C ASN A 45 -12.62 1.55 -16.10
N ALA A 46 -12.19 1.62 -14.83
CA ALA A 46 -13.08 1.69 -13.67
C ALA A 46 -13.85 3.02 -13.74
N LYS A 47 -14.83 3.08 -14.64
CA LYS A 47 -15.70 4.23 -14.90
C LYS A 47 -16.64 4.50 -13.72
N ASP A 48 -16.82 3.51 -12.86
CA ASP A 48 -17.42 3.68 -11.55
C ASP A 48 -16.33 3.91 -10.51
N ALA A 49 -16.26 5.14 -9.99
CA ALA A 49 -15.40 5.50 -8.86
C ALA A 49 -15.64 4.57 -7.64
N ASP A 50 -16.84 4.01 -7.52
CA ASP A 50 -17.18 3.01 -6.49
C ASP A 50 -16.40 1.70 -6.66
N ALA A 51 -16.18 1.24 -7.90
CA ALA A 51 -15.37 0.06 -8.17
C ALA A 51 -13.89 0.30 -7.82
N TYR A 52 -13.38 1.51 -8.04
CA TYR A 52 -12.04 1.90 -7.61
C TYR A 52 -11.90 1.89 -6.07
N LEU A 53 -12.89 2.45 -5.36
CA LEU A 53 -12.89 2.53 -3.91
C LEU A 53 -13.09 1.15 -3.23
N ALA A 54 -13.78 0.23 -3.89
CA ALA A 54 -14.03 -1.13 -3.37
C ALA A 54 -12.77 -2.02 -3.31
N GLU A 55 -11.73 -1.68 -4.06
CA GLU A 55 -10.51 -2.49 -4.21
C GLU A 55 -9.44 -2.16 -3.14
N TRP A 56 -9.73 -1.20 -2.26
CA TRP A 56 -8.89 -0.88 -1.12
C TRP A 56 -9.02 -1.94 -0.04
N ARG A 57 -7.89 -2.50 0.40
CA ARG A 57 -7.84 -3.49 1.46
C ARG A 57 -6.75 -3.19 2.48
N LYS A 58 -6.97 -3.63 3.70
CA LYS A 58 -5.95 -3.68 4.75
C LYS A 58 -5.44 -5.11 4.87
N ALA A 59 -4.13 -5.30 4.87
CA ALA A 59 -3.56 -6.60 5.19
C ALA A 59 -3.83 -6.98 6.65
N ALA A 60 -3.71 -8.28 6.95
CA ALA A 60 -3.78 -8.78 8.31
C ALA A 60 -2.71 -8.06 9.16
N PRO A 61 -3.09 -7.42 10.28
CA PRO A 61 -2.12 -6.72 11.11
C PRO A 61 -1.13 -7.69 11.73
N TYR A 62 0.13 -7.25 11.90
CA TYR A 62 1.16 -7.99 12.61
C TYR A 62 1.86 -7.12 13.66
N PRO A 63 2.22 -7.67 14.83
CA PRO A 63 2.82 -6.89 15.89
C PRO A 63 4.32 -6.65 15.63
N MET A 64 4.80 -5.45 15.96
CA MET A 64 6.23 -5.14 16.01
C MET A 64 6.59 -4.43 17.32
N ASP A 65 7.81 -4.64 17.81
CA ASP A 65 8.35 -3.92 18.95
C ASP A 65 9.00 -2.61 18.50
N GLY A 66 8.85 -1.56 19.32
CA GLY A 66 9.48 -0.26 19.08
C GLY A 66 8.52 0.92 19.05
N ASP A 67 9.07 2.06 18.65
CA ASP A 67 8.35 3.32 18.49
C ASP A 67 7.47 3.30 17.22
N PRO A 68 6.18 3.69 17.29
CA PRO A 68 5.28 3.65 16.14
C PRO A 68 5.75 4.45 14.93
N ASP A 69 6.37 5.61 15.11
CA ASP A 69 6.82 6.47 14.00
C ASP A 69 8.05 5.87 13.32
N GLN A 70 8.98 5.33 14.11
CA GLN A 70 10.15 4.63 13.58
C GLN A 70 9.77 3.36 12.82
N ILE A 71 8.79 2.58 13.34
CA ILE A 71 8.28 1.39 12.66
C ILE A 71 7.60 1.78 11.34
N ALA A 72 6.77 2.84 11.34
CA ALA A 72 6.05 3.27 10.15
C ALA A 72 7.02 3.69 9.02
N GLU A 73 8.08 4.43 9.35
CA GLU A 73 9.11 4.83 8.40
C GLU A 73 9.91 3.61 7.88
N ALA A 74 10.36 2.73 8.79
CA ALA A 74 11.15 1.56 8.41
C ALA A 74 10.37 0.61 7.48
N GLU A 75 9.10 0.36 7.78
CA GLU A 75 8.24 -0.48 6.93
C GLU A 75 7.90 0.19 5.61
N ALA A 76 7.74 1.51 5.58
CA ALA A 76 7.56 2.24 4.32
C ALA A 76 8.80 2.12 3.43
N LEU A 77 10.00 2.36 3.97
CA LEU A 77 11.26 2.20 3.26
C LEU A 77 11.48 0.75 2.79
N ARG A 78 11.11 -0.23 3.62
CA ARG A 78 11.18 -1.65 3.25
C ARG A 78 10.28 -1.95 2.05
N LEU A 79 9.03 -1.48 2.06
CA LEU A 79 8.10 -1.65 0.93
C LEU A 79 8.58 -0.92 -0.31
N GLU A 80 9.10 0.30 -0.17
CA GLU A 80 9.70 1.07 -1.26
C GLU A 80 10.91 0.37 -1.87
N ALA A 81 11.71 -0.33 -1.08
CA ALA A 81 12.81 -1.14 -1.61
C ALA A 81 12.31 -2.45 -2.28
N GLU A 82 11.32 -3.11 -1.69
CA GLU A 82 10.80 -4.41 -2.15
C GLU A 82 9.92 -4.31 -3.42
N TYR A 83 9.27 -3.16 -3.60
CA TYR A 83 8.48 -2.81 -4.78
C TYR A 83 9.28 -1.85 -5.65
N ASP A 84 10.31 -2.42 -6.27
CA ASP A 84 11.13 -1.73 -7.26
C ASP A 84 10.34 -1.37 -8.52
N ALA A 85 11.02 -0.70 -9.45
CA ALA A 85 10.40 -0.23 -10.69
C ALA A 85 9.83 -1.37 -11.55
N ASP A 86 10.46 -2.55 -11.55
CA ASP A 86 10.03 -3.65 -12.42
C ASP A 86 8.84 -4.40 -11.82
N ARG A 87 8.82 -4.59 -10.50
CA ARG A 87 7.65 -5.13 -9.80
C ARG A 87 6.45 -4.19 -9.92
N ILE A 88 6.63 -2.88 -9.78
CA ILE A 88 5.56 -1.90 -9.99
C ILE A 88 5.02 -1.98 -11.41
N LYS A 89 5.90 -2.05 -12.43
CA LYS A 89 5.45 -2.22 -13.83
C LYS A 89 4.67 -3.51 -14.03
N ALA A 90 5.10 -4.61 -13.42
CA ALA A 90 4.41 -5.90 -13.51
C ALA A 90 3.00 -5.82 -12.89
N LEU A 91 2.86 -5.16 -11.74
CA LEU A 91 1.56 -4.92 -11.11
C LEU A 91 0.67 -4.07 -12.03
N ILE A 92 1.16 -2.96 -12.57
CA ILE A 92 0.38 -2.11 -13.50
C ILE A 92 -0.03 -2.91 -14.76
N ALA A 93 0.89 -3.69 -15.32
CA ALA A 93 0.63 -4.52 -16.49
C ALA A 93 -0.45 -5.57 -16.21
N ASN A 94 -0.56 -6.05 -14.97
CA ASN A 94 -1.55 -7.01 -14.50
C ASN A 94 -2.67 -6.33 -13.68
N ASP A 95 -3.04 -5.10 -14.06
CA ASP A 95 -4.22 -4.40 -13.54
C ASP A 95 -4.20 -4.21 -12.01
N GLY A 96 -3.01 -4.09 -11.41
CA GLY A 96 -2.81 -3.94 -9.97
C GLY A 96 -2.75 -5.25 -9.18
N HIS A 97 -2.78 -6.41 -9.85
CA HIS A 97 -2.67 -7.72 -9.21
C HIS A 97 -1.26 -8.29 -9.32
N ALA A 98 -0.81 -8.98 -8.28
CA ALA A 98 0.43 -9.75 -8.36
C ALA A 98 0.30 -10.84 -9.44
N PRO A 99 1.30 -11.04 -10.30
CA PRO A 99 1.30 -12.16 -11.24
C PRO A 99 1.33 -13.47 -10.45
N THR A 100 0.40 -14.37 -10.76
CA THR A 100 0.31 -15.75 -10.26
C THR A 100 1.37 -16.64 -10.88
#